data_AF-A0A067MB84-F1
#
_entry.id   AF-A0A067MB84-F1
#
_cell.length_a   1.000
_cell.length_b   1.000
_cell.length_c   1.000
_cell.angle_alpha   90.00
_cell.angle_beta   90.00
_cell.angle_gamma   90.00
#
_symmetry.space_group_name_H-M   'P 1'
#
loop_
_entity.id
_entity.type
_entity.pdbx_description
1 polymer ?
#
loop_
_entity_poly.entity_id
_entity_poly.type
_entity_poly.pdbx_seq_one_letter_code
_entity_poly.pdbx_strand_id
1 'polypeptide(L)'
;NVRKILWSMTHIMASDYCRRFTLGVTVDNTEIRLWFCDRSGFAISDRFDFLKNPAFLVRLFVSLGTASQTEIGYDPSMTRVYVDGEEQFDIEVHSKGETKTFRTIRLLSNAGADRVRSRATRVWVAR
;
A
#
# COMPACT_ATOMS: atom_id res chain seq x y z
N ASN A 1 9.24 17.15 7.01
CA ASN A 1 9.13 15.69 6.82
C ASN A 1 7.71 15.15 6.91
N VAL A 2 6.93 15.47 7.97
CA VAL A 2 5.56 14.96 8.17
C VAL A 2 4.62 15.17 6.97
N ARG A 3 4.45 16.41 6.49
CA ARG A 3 3.55 16.68 5.35
C ARG A 3 3.91 15.89 4.09
N LYS A 4 5.21 15.72 3.83
CA LYS A 4 5.71 14.98 2.66
C LYS A 4 5.34 13.50 2.78
N ILE A 5 5.61 12.86 3.91
CA ILE A 5 5.33 11.44 4.06
C ILE A 5 3.83 11.12 4.08
N LEU A 6 3.02 11.97 4.74
CA LEU A 6 1.56 11.84 4.70
C LEU A 6 1.05 11.86 3.25
N TRP A 7 1.48 12.86 2.47
CA TRP A 7 1.12 12.96 1.07
C TRP A 7 1.61 11.76 0.25
N SER A 8 2.89 11.36 0.39
CA SER A 8 3.44 10.23 -0.36
C SER A 8 2.70 8.93 -0.09
N MET A 9 2.41 8.62 1.18
CA MET A 9 1.66 7.41 1.54
C MET A 9 0.23 7.43 1.00
N THR A 10 -0.46 8.58 1.11
CA THR A 10 -1.80 8.73 0.51
C THR A 10 -1.79 8.54 -0.99
N HIS A 11 -0.78 9.12 -1.65
CA HIS A 11 -0.67 9.11 -3.10
C HIS A 11 -0.37 7.69 -3.60
N ILE A 12 0.51 6.94 -2.94
CA ILE A 12 0.78 5.54 -3.30
C ILE A 12 -0.51 4.69 -3.21
N MET A 13 -1.28 4.81 -2.13
CA MET A 13 -2.55 4.07 -2.00
C MET A 13 -3.60 4.50 -3.03
N ALA A 14 -3.56 5.77 -3.46
CA ALA A 14 -4.47 6.30 -4.46
C ALA A 14 -4.10 5.88 -5.89
N SER A 15 -2.81 5.76 -6.18
CA SER A 15 -2.30 5.44 -7.52
C SER A 15 -2.11 3.93 -7.75
N ASP A 16 -1.72 3.17 -6.73
CA ASP A 16 -1.52 1.72 -6.82
C ASP A 16 -2.73 0.96 -6.27
N TYR A 17 -3.50 0.34 -7.16
CA TYR A 17 -4.76 -0.32 -6.81
C TYR A 17 -4.54 -1.62 -6.04
N CYS A 18 -3.33 -2.20 -6.09
CA CYS A 18 -2.98 -3.42 -5.40
C CYS A 18 -2.58 -3.20 -3.93
N ARG A 19 -2.66 -1.96 -3.41
CA ARG A 19 -2.23 -1.64 -2.02
C ARG A 19 -3.40 -1.65 -1.02
N ARG A 20 -3.25 -2.47 0.02
CA ARG A 20 -4.07 -2.46 1.24
C ARG A 20 -3.56 -1.45 2.27
N PHE A 21 -2.23 -1.34 2.38
CA PHE A 21 -1.55 -0.36 3.23
C PHE A 21 -0.18 0.01 2.65
N THR A 22 0.45 1.02 3.24
CA THR A 22 1.80 1.47 2.92
C THR A 22 2.60 1.67 4.20
N LEU A 23 3.90 1.42 4.12
CA LEU A 23 4.87 1.70 5.17
C LEU A 23 5.77 2.85 4.74
N GLY A 24 6.24 3.63 5.70
CA GLY A 24 7.10 4.78 5.42
C GLY A 24 8.04 5.07 6.58
N VAL A 25 9.20 5.65 6.28
CA VAL A 25 10.19 6.02 7.29
C VAL A 25 10.53 7.49 7.13
N THR A 26 10.57 8.23 8.24
CA THR A 26 11.15 9.57 8.28
C THR A 26 12.40 9.57 9.13
N VAL A 27 13.42 10.27 8.65
CA VAL A 27 14.65 10.57 9.40
C VAL A 27 14.67 12.07 9.70
N ASP A 28 15.01 12.43 10.93
CA ASP A 28 15.24 13.79 11.36
C ASP A 28 16.50 13.83 12.24
N ASN A 29 17.60 14.34 11.68
CA ASN A 29 18.94 14.18 12.25
C ASN A 29 19.27 12.71 12.56
N THR A 30 19.36 12.32 13.83
CA THR A 30 19.62 10.95 14.28
C THR A 30 18.35 10.19 14.67
N GLU A 31 17.19 10.84 14.65
CA GLU A 31 15.91 10.24 15.02
C GLU A 31 15.22 9.62 13.80
N ILE A 32 14.75 8.38 13.96
CA ILE A 32 13.94 7.69 12.98
C ILE A 32 12.56 7.41 13.55
N ARG A 33 11.56 7.44 12.65
CA ARG A 33 10.16 7.15 12.94
C ARG A 33 9.54 6.34 11.81
N LEU A 34 8.84 5.27 12.17
CA LEU A 34 8.10 4.40 11.27
C LEU A 34 6.64 4.89 11.16
N TRP A 35 6.10 4.80 9.95
CA TRP A 35 4.75 5.19 9.59
C TRP A 35 4.06 4.00 8.93
N PHE A 36 2.80 3.80 9.29
CA PHE A 36 1.89 2.86 8.66
C PHE A 36 0.65 3.62 8.23
N CYS A 37 0.16 3.37 7.02
CA CYS A 37 -1.07 3.97 6.51
C CYS A 37 -1.89 2.90 5.81
N ASP A 38 -3.13 2.71 6.25
CA ASP A 38 -4.14 1.91 5.57
C ASP A 38 -5.34 2.79 5.17
N ARG A 39 -6.46 2.20 4.76
CA ARG A 39 -7.69 2.95 4.43
C ARG A 39 -8.43 3.50 5.66
N SER A 40 -7.99 3.16 6.87
CA SER A 40 -8.58 3.62 8.14
C SER A 40 -7.88 4.89 8.66
N GLY A 41 -6.58 5.01 8.44
CA GLY A 41 -5.79 6.14 8.91
C GLY A 41 -4.29 5.91 8.91
N PHE A 42 -3.61 6.60 9.82
CA PHE A 42 -2.18 6.50 10.05
C PHE A 42 -1.90 5.96 11.46
N ALA A 43 -0.93 5.07 11.56
CA ALA A 43 -0.27 4.70 12.80
C ALA A 43 1.21 5.10 12.72
N ILE A 44 1.75 5.62 13.82
CA ILE A 44 3.07 6.25 13.85
C ILE A 44 3.81 5.72 15.07
N SER A 45 5.03 5.25 14.90
CA SER A 45 5.86 4.80 16.02
C SER A 45 6.39 5.97 16.85
N ASP A 46 6.84 5.66 18.05
CA ASP A 46 7.77 6.53 18.77
C ASP A 46 9.06 6.71 17.96
N ARG A 47 9.77 7.80 18.26
CA ARG A 47 11.07 8.06 17.65
C ARG A 47 12.14 7.25 18.36
N PHE A 48 13.15 6.81 17.63
CA PHE A 48 14.36 6.26 18.23
C PHE A 48 15.61 6.86 17.57
N ASP A 49 16.65 7.04 18.38
CA ASP A 49 17.97 7.46 17.91
C ASP A 49 18.73 6.25 17.34
N PHE A 50 19.03 6.25 16.04
CA PHE A 50 19.71 5.13 15.40
C PHE A 50 21.20 5.08 15.69
N LEU A 51 21.84 6.18 16.13
CA LEU A 51 23.22 6.13 16.59
C LEU A 51 23.32 5.44 17.95
N LYS A 52 22.30 5.56 18.79
CA LYS A 52 22.22 4.86 20.07
C LYS A 52 21.78 3.40 19.92
N ASN A 53 20.94 3.10 18.92
CA ASN A 53 20.39 1.77 18.69
C ASN A 53 20.56 1.31 17.23
N PRO A 54 21.80 1.17 16.72
CA PRO A 54 22.05 0.84 15.31
C PRO A 54 21.51 -0.55 14.94
N ALA A 55 21.49 -1.49 15.88
CA ALA A 55 20.93 -2.82 15.65
C ALA A 55 19.43 -2.78 15.29
N PHE A 56 18.67 -1.86 15.89
CA PHE A 56 17.26 -1.70 15.58
C PHE A 56 17.04 -1.13 14.17
N LEU A 57 17.91 -0.23 13.73
CA LEU A 57 17.89 0.29 12.37
C LEU A 57 18.15 -0.81 11.33
N VAL A 58 19.17 -1.63 11.55
CA VAL A 58 19.49 -2.76 10.67
C VAL A 58 18.32 -3.72 10.63
N ARG A 59 17.76 -4.09 11.79
CA ARG A 59 16.60 -4.98 11.86
C ARG A 59 15.39 -4.41 11.09
N LEU A 60 15.11 -3.11 11.23
CA LEU A 60 14.02 -2.46 10.51
C LEU A 60 14.18 -2.61 8.99
N PHE A 61 15.34 -2.25 8.44
CA PHE A 61 15.55 -2.32 7.00
C PHE A 61 15.66 -3.75 6.47
N VAL A 62 16.26 -4.68 7.23
CA VAL A 62 16.25 -6.10 6.87
C VAL A 62 14.81 -6.61 6.84
N SER A 63 14.01 -6.35 7.88
CA SER A 63 12.60 -6.76 7.90
C SER A 63 11.80 -6.18 6.73
N LEU A 64 12.00 -4.91 6.38
CA LEU A 64 11.33 -4.32 5.21
C LEU A 64 11.83 -4.90 3.87
N GLY A 65 13.12 -5.19 3.77
CA GLY A 65 13.73 -5.73 2.55
C GLY A 65 13.47 -7.22 2.31
N THR A 66 13.20 -7.98 3.37
CA THR A 66 12.91 -9.42 3.29
C THR A 66 11.42 -9.75 3.43
N ALA A 67 10.58 -8.77 3.72
CA ALA A 67 9.14 -8.97 3.85
C ALA A 67 8.52 -9.39 2.51
N SER A 68 7.55 -10.30 2.59
CA SER A 68 6.73 -10.69 1.44
C SER A 68 5.90 -9.51 0.93
N GLN A 69 5.41 -9.62 -0.31
CA GLN A 69 4.54 -8.59 -0.90
C GLN A 69 3.33 -8.28 0.01
N THR A 70 2.71 -9.32 0.59
CA THR A 70 1.58 -9.21 1.50
C THR A 70 1.94 -8.43 2.78
N GLU A 71 3.13 -8.67 3.35
CA GLU A 71 3.62 -8.02 4.56
C GLU A 71 4.00 -6.55 4.34
N ILE A 72 4.35 -6.16 3.11
CA ILE A 72 4.56 -4.75 2.73
C ILE A 72 3.30 -4.09 2.14
N GLY A 73 2.15 -4.75 2.23
CA GLY A 73 0.85 -4.14 1.98
C GLY A 73 0.27 -4.34 0.59
N TYR A 74 0.81 -5.25 -0.21
CA TYR A 74 0.10 -5.72 -1.40
C TYR A 74 -1.10 -6.61 -1.03
N ASP A 75 -2.12 -6.57 -1.86
CA ASP A 75 -3.31 -7.40 -1.75
C ASP A 75 -3.05 -8.76 -2.41
N PRO A 76 -3.08 -9.88 -1.67
CA PRO A 76 -2.87 -11.20 -2.27
C PRO A 76 -3.99 -11.62 -3.23
N SER A 77 -5.18 -10.99 -3.16
CA SER A 77 -6.30 -11.26 -4.06
C SER A 77 -6.24 -10.45 -5.36
N MET A 78 -5.26 -9.54 -5.52
CA MET A 78 -5.12 -8.72 -6.72
C MET A 78 -3.74 -8.88 -7.35
N THR A 79 -3.72 -9.29 -8.62
CA THR A 79 -2.48 -9.39 -9.40
C THR A 79 -2.52 -8.38 -10.54
N ARG A 80 -1.46 -7.58 -10.66
CA ARG A 80 -1.27 -6.68 -11.80
C ARG A 80 -0.75 -7.46 -12.99
N VAL A 81 -1.38 -7.29 -14.15
CA VAL A 81 -1.03 -7.95 -15.41
C VAL A 81 -0.98 -6.93 -16.53
N TYR A 82 -0.26 -7.26 -17.61
CA TYR A 82 -0.18 -6.42 -18.81
C TYR A 82 -0.67 -7.22 -20.00
N VAL A 83 -1.66 -6.70 -20.72
CA VAL A 83 -2.22 -7.32 -21.93
C VAL A 83 -2.11 -6.30 -23.05
N ASP A 84 -1.38 -6.67 -24.10
CA ASP A 84 -1.11 -5.78 -25.24
C ASP A 84 -0.52 -4.41 -24.84
N GLY A 85 0.26 -4.39 -23.74
CA GLY A 85 0.88 -3.19 -23.19
C GLY A 85 0.00 -2.39 -22.23
N GLU A 86 -1.28 -2.73 -22.08
CA GLU A 86 -2.21 -2.05 -21.19
C GLU A 86 -2.22 -2.71 -19.79
N GLU A 87 -2.19 -1.88 -18.75
CA GLU A 87 -2.27 -2.34 -17.36
C GLU A 87 -3.68 -2.83 -17.04
N GLN A 88 -3.77 -4.07 -16.58
CA GLN A 88 -4.99 -4.72 -16.11
C GLN A 88 -4.73 -5.38 -14.76
N PHE A 89 -5.81 -5.84 -14.14
CA PHE A 89 -5.79 -6.49 -12.83
C PHE A 89 -6.65 -7.74 -12.86
N ASP A 90 -6.07 -8.85 -12.40
CA ASP A 90 -6.78 -10.05 -12.02
C ASP A 90 -7.21 -9.93 -10.56
N ILE A 91 -8.50 -10.04 -10.31
CA ILE A 91 -9.11 -9.87 -8.99
C ILE A 91 -9.78 -11.17 -8.60
N GLU A 92 -9.29 -11.79 -7.53
CA GLU A 92 -9.88 -12.97 -6.93
C GLU A 92 -11.06 -12.56 -6.03
N VAL A 93 -12.24 -13.10 -6.34
CA VAL A 93 -13.48 -12.82 -5.63
C VAL A 93 -14.01 -14.11 -5.03
N HIS A 94 -14.16 -14.11 -3.71
CA HIS A 94 -14.73 -15.22 -2.96
C HIS A 94 -16.21 -14.97 -2.69
N SER A 95 -17.08 -15.88 -3.14
CA SER A 95 -18.52 -15.78 -2.91
C SER A 95 -19.14 -17.16 -2.77
N LYS A 96 -19.93 -17.37 -1.71
CA LYS A 96 -20.69 -18.61 -1.46
C LYS A 96 -19.85 -19.90 -1.53
N GLY A 97 -18.58 -19.84 -1.13
CA GLY A 97 -17.67 -21.00 -1.16
C GLY A 97 -16.97 -21.24 -2.50
N GLU A 98 -17.25 -20.43 -3.53
CA GLU A 98 -16.51 -20.43 -4.78
C GLU A 98 -15.52 -19.27 -4.83
N THR A 99 -14.37 -19.53 -5.46
CA THR A 99 -13.38 -18.52 -5.81
C THR A 99 -13.40 -18.34 -7.32
N LYS A 100 -13.58 -17.09 -7.79
CA LYS A 100 -13.51 -16.74 -9.21
C LYS A 100 -12.57 -15.58 -9.41
N THR A 101 -11.77 -15.66 -10.46
CA THR A 101 -10.87 -14.57 -10.87
C THR A 101 -11.49 -13.82 -12.03
N PHE A 102 -11.57 -12.49 -11.89
CA PHE A 102 -12.05 -11.59 -12.93
C PHE A 102 -10.91 -10.71 -13.43
N ARG A 103 -10.77 -10.55 -14.75
CA ARG A 103 -9.79 -9.62 -15.34
C ARG A 103 -10.46 -8.30 -15.68
N THR A 104 -9.93 -7.21 -15.14
CA THR A 104 -10.38 -5.85 -15.47
C THR A 104 -10.06 -5.49 -16.92
N ILE A 105 -10.98 -4.80 -17.58
CA ILE A 105 -10.86 -4.37 -18.98
C ILE A 105 -10.75 -2.85 -19.06
N ARG A 106 -11.67 -2.14 -18.41
CA ARG A 106 -11.65 -0.67 -18.34
C ARG A 106 -12.26 -0.17 -17.04
N LEU A 107 -11.75 0.96 -16.58
CA LEU A 107 -12.30 1.68 -15.44
C LEU A 107 -13.61 2.38 -15.83
N LEU A 108 -14.69 2.11 -15.10
CA LEU A 108 -15.99 2.76 -15.27
C LEU A 108 -16.12 3.98 -14.36
N SER A 109 -15.64 3.86 -13.13
CA SER A 109 -15.71 4.92 -12.14
C SER A 109 -14.54 4.82 -11.18
N ASN A 110 -13.99 5.98 -10.85
CA ASN A 110 -12.97 6.14 -9.85
C ASN A 110 -13.43 7.23 -8.90
N ALA A 111 -14.09 6.83 -7.82
CA ALA A 111 -14.25 7.73 -6.68
C ALA A 111 -12.87 7.82 -6.02
N GLY A 112 -12.06 8.76 -6.53
CA GLY A 112 -10.65 8.94 -6.21
C GLY A 112 -10.38 8.81 -4.72
N ALA A 113 -9.24 8.20 -4.40
CA ALA A 113 -8.75 8.14 -3.03
C ALA A 113 -7.98 9.43 -2.70
N ASP A 114 -8.62 10.58 -2.90
CA ASP A 114 -7.99 11.91 -2.74
C ASP A 114 -7.55 12.17 -1.28
N ARG A 115 -8.04 11.34 -0.35
CA ARG A 115 -7.76 11.36 1.08
C ARG A 115 -7.70 9.93 1.60
N VAL A 116 -6.89 9.69 2.65
CA VAL A 116 -6.83 8.40 3.36
C VAL A 116 -8.21 7.92 3.77
N ARG A 117 -9.01 8.81 4.36
CA ARG A 117 -10.41 8.55 4.66
C ARG A 117 -11.26 9.03 3.50
N SER A 118 -11.57 8.11 2.60
CA SER A 118 -12.46 8.33 1.47
C SER A 118 -13.18 7.02 1.14
N ARG A 119 -14.17 7.09 0.24
CA ARG A 119 -14.81 5.87 -0.28
C ARG A 119 -13.82 5.00 -1.04
N ALA A 120 -12.83 5.62 -1.70
CA ALA A 120 -11.77 4.99 -2.49
C ALA A 120 -12.29 3.85 -3.38
N THR A 121 -13.51 4.01 -3.89
CA THR A 121 -14.24 2.97 -4.61
C THR A 121 -13.93 3.08 -6.08
N ARG A 122 -13.53 1.97 -6.66
CA ARG A 122 -13.23 1.86 -8.08
C ARG A 122 -14.13 0.79 -8.68
N VAL A 123 -14.67 1.06 -9.85
CA VAL A 123 -15.61 0.20 -10.55
C VAL A 123 -15.03 -0.07 -11.93
N TRP A 124 -14.96 -1.34 -12.31
CA TRP A 124 -14.43 -1.77 -13.60
C TRP A 124 -15.45 -2.59 -14.38
N VAL A 125 -15.32 -2.58 -15.70
CA VAL A 125 -15.79 -3.69 -16.53
C VAL A 125 -14.76 -4.81 -16.36
N ALA A 126 -15.21 -6.03 -16.12
CA ALA A 126 -14.35 -7.20 -16.02
C ALA A 126 -14.95 -8.40 -16.78
N ARG A 127 -14.09 -9.34 -17.15
CA ARG A 127 -14.45 -10.63 -17.76
C ARG A 127 -13.97 -11.80 -16.92
#